data_AF-A0A645FQD7-F1
#
_entry.id   AF-A0A645FQD7-F1
#
_cell.length_a   1.000
_cell.length_b   1.000
_cell.length_c   1.000
_cell.angle_alpha   90.00
_cell.angle_beta   90.00
_cell.angle_gamma   90.00
#
_symmetry.space_group_name_H-M   'P 1'
#
loop_
_entity.id
_entity.type
_entity.pdbx_description
1 polymer ?
#
loop_
_entity_poly.entity_id
_entity_poly.type
_entity_poly.pdbx_seq_one_letter_code
_entity_poly.pdbx_strand_id
1 'polypeptide(L)' 'MVAAFFLIFLPALRELTTSVLLYGPTTRTIGVAIYTLNEDGETVYACALAGVALLLIVGGELLIKRFFEKKRRADNGGA' A
#
# COMPACT_ATOMS: atom_id res chain seq x y z
N MET A 1 -11.34 8.31 13.48
CA MET A 1 -10.66 6.99 13.50
C MET A 1 -10.52 6.36 12.13
N VAL A 2 -11.59 6.20 11.33
CA VAL A 2 -11.52 5.48 10.04
C VAL A 2 -10.50 6.05 9.03
N ALA A 3 -10.33 7.37 8.94
CA ALA A 3 -9.32 7.99 8.06
C ALA A 3 -7.89 7.56 8.42
N ALA A 4 -7.55 7.64 9.71
CA ALA A 4 -6.22 7.33 10.22
C ALA A 4 -5.87 5.85 10.05
N PHE A 5 -6.86 4.95 10.18
CA PHE A 5 -6.68 3.53 9.89
C PHE A 5 -6.15 3.33 8.48
N PHE A 6 -6.83 3.89 7.48
CA PHE A 6 -6.43 3.69 6.09
C PHE A 6 -5.11 4.40 5.73
N LEU A 7 -4.89 5.62 6.24
CA LEU A 7 -3.64 6.37 6.00
C LEU A 7 -2.39 5.66 6.56
N ILE A 8 -2.53 4.84 7.59
CA ILE A 8 -1.42 4.05 8.15
C ILE A 8 -1.35 2.66 7.49
N PHE A 9 -2.51 2.05 7.23
CA PHE A 9 -2.60 0.72 6.65
C PHE A 9 -2.06 0.64 5.22
N LEU A 10 -2.36 1.62 4.36
CA LEU A 10 -1.94 1.59 2.96
C LEU A 10 -0.41 1.65 2.81
N PRO A 11 0.32 2.55 3.48
CA PRO A 11 1.79 2.55 3.48
C PRO A 11 2.39 1.29 4.12
N ALA A 12 1.74 0.70 5.13
CA ALA A 12 2.22 -0.50 5.81
C ALA A 12 2.29 -1.73 4.88
N LEU A 13 1.57 -1.76 3.76
CA LEU A 13 1.67 -2.82 2.75
C LEU A 13 3.07 -2.91 2.09
N ARG A 14 3.85 -1.82 2.17
CA ARG A 14 5.21 -1.71 1.63
C ARG A 14 6.29 -1.88 2.70
N GLU A 15 5.95 -2.04 3.97
CA GLU A 15 6.95 -2.16 5.03
C GLU A 15 7.88 -3.35 4.80
N LEU A 16 9.17 -3.06 4.61
CA LEU A 16 10.22 -4.04 4.33
C LEU A 16 11.12 -4.25 5.56
N THR A 17 11.42 -3.18 6.30
CA THR A 17 12.50 -3.15 7.30
C THR A 17 12.28 -4.18 8.41
N THR A 18 11.06 -4.27 8.94
CA THR A 18 10.72 -5.27 9.96
C THR A 18 10.31 -6.59 9.34
N SER A 19 9.64 -6.56 8.19
CA SER A 19 9.09 -7.77 7.58
C SER A 19 10.17 -8.70 7.02
N VAL A 20 11.28 -8.15 6.53
CA VAL A 20 12.43 -8.94 6.05
C VAL A 20 13.12 -9.75 7.15
N LEU A 21 13.00 -9.32 8.41
CA LEU A 21 13.59 -10.02 9.56
C LEU A 21 12.67 -11.10 10.13
N LEU A 22 11.37 -10.99 9.89
CA LEU A 22 10.35 -11.81 10.54
C LEU A 22 9.61 -12.76 9.60
N TYR A 23 9.81 -12.65 8.28
CA TYR A 23 9.14 -13.54 7.34
C TYR A 23 9.73 -14.95 7.39
N GLY A 24 8.85 -15.96 7.42
CA GLY A 24 9.20 -17.36 7.22
C GLY A 24 8.98 -17.79 5.75
N PRO A 25 9.23 -19.08 5.44
CA PRO A 25 9.13 -19.62 4.07
C PRO A 25 7.78 -19.37 3.38
N THR A 26 6.69 -19.29 4.16
CA THR A 26 5.32 -19.16 3.65
C THR A 26 4.64 -17.83 4.00
N THR A 27 5.33 -16.91 4.69
CA THR A 27 4.74 -15.66 5.20
C THR A 27 5.39 -14.41 4.61
N ARG A 28 5.74 -14.46 3.32
CA ARG A 28 6.35 -13.33 2.61
C ARG A 28 5.34 -12.19 2.48
N THR A 29 5.72 -11.01 2.94
CA THR A 29 4.96 -9.78 2.70
C THR A 29 5.20 -9.29 1.26
N ILE A 30 4.35 -8.38 0.77
CA ILE A 30 4.49 -7.81 -0.58
C ILE A 30 5.87 -7.15 -0.74
N GLY A 31 6.32 -6.37 0.25
CA GLY A 31 7.64 -5.74 0.26
C GLY A 31 8.77 -6.77 0.17
N VAL A 32 8.70 -7.83 0.97
CA VAL A 32 9.71 -8.91 0.95
C VAL A 32 9.69 -9.64 -0.38
N ALA A 33 8.52 -9.96 -0.95
CA ALA A 33 8.42 -10.66 -2.23
C ALA A 33 9.09 -9.87 -3.37
N ILE A 34 8.83 -8.55 -3.44
CA ILE A 34 9.48 -7.66 -4.40
C ILE A 34 11.00 -7.64 -4.19
N TYR A 35 11.44 -7.50 -2.94
CA TYR A 35 12.86 -7.49 -2.59
C TYR A 35 13.54 -8.81 -2.99
N THR A 36 12.96 -9.95 -2.65
CA THR A 36 13.52 -11.27 -2.99
C THR A 36 13.64 -11.47 -4.50
N LEU A 37 12.60 -11.11 -5.28
CA LEU A 37 12.67 -11.22 -6.75
C LEU A 37 13.73 -10.28 -7.35
N ASN A 38 13.99 -9.14 -6.72
CA ASN A 38 15.02 -8.21 -7.16
C ASN A 38 16.43 -8.74 -6.87
N GLU A 39 16.66 -9.26 -5.67
CA GLU A 39 17.93 -9.89 -5.26
C GLU A 39 18.22 -11.18 -6.06
N ASP A 40 17.18 -11.94 -6.41
CA ASP A 40 17.29 -13.14 -7.25
C ASP A 40 17.62 -12.81 -8.72
N GLY A 41 17.69 -11.54 -9.09
CA GLY A 41 17.95 -11.08 -10.46
C GLY A 41 16.73 -11.06 -11.38
N GLU A 42 15.57 -11.51 -10.89
CA GLU A 42 14.27 -11.55 -11.57
C GLU A 42 13.59 -10.15 -11.58
N THR A 43 14.35 -9.14 -12.02
CA THR A 43 13.98 -7.72 -11.98
C THR A 43 12.68 -7.41 -12.73
N VAL A 44 12.37 -8.14 -13.82
CA VAL A 44 11.12 -7.99 -14.57
C VAL A 44 9.91 -8.35 -13.70
N TYR A 45 9.97 -9.48 -13.00
CA TYR A 45 8.90 -9.91 -12.09
C TYR A 45 8.81 -9.00 -10.86
N ALA A 46 9.95 -8.58 -10.31
CA ALA A 46 9.98 -7.61 -9.23
C ALA A 46 9.29 -6.29 -9.62
N CYS A 47 9.59 -5.76 -10.82
CA CYS A 47 8.96 -4.56 -11.36
C CYS A 47 7.46 -4.74 -11.61
N ALA A 48 7.05 -5.89 -12.14
CA ALA A 48 5.63 -6.18 -12.34
C ALA A 48 4.86 -6.19 -11.01
N LEU A 49 5.39 -6.89 -10.00
CA LEU A 49 4.78 -6.95 -8.67
C LEU A 49 4.78 -5.59 -7.96
N ALA A 50 5.88 -4.82 -8.09
CA ALA A 50 5.98 -3.47 -7.57
C ALA A 50 4.98 -2.51 -8.23
N GLY A 51 4.74 -2.66 -9.53
CA GLY A 51 3.72 -1.90 -10.26
C GLY A 51 2.30 -2.17 -9.73
N VAL A 52 1.97 -3.44 -9.50
CA VAL A 52 0.68 -3.83 -8.89
C VAL A 52 0.55 -3.23 -7.47
N ALA A 53 1.60 -3.34 -6.65
CA ALA A 53 1.61 -2.77 -5.31
C ALA A 53 1.41 -1.23 -5.36
N LEU A 54 2.07 -0.54 -6.28
CA LEU A 54 1.92 0.90 -6.46
C LEU A 54 0.49 1.29 -6.86
N LEU A 55 -0.15 0.55 -7.77
CA LEU A 55 -1.54 0.78 -8.16
C LEU A 55 -2.50 0.63 -6.99
N LEU A 56 -2.29 -0.35 -6.11
CA LEU A 56 -3.11 -0.55 -4.91
C LEU A 56 -2.95 0.60 -3.91
N ILE A 57 -1.71 1.03 -3.66
CA ILE A 57 -1.42 2.13 -2.72
C ILE A 57 -1.98 3.45 -3.24
N VAL A 58 -1.64 3.82 -4.48
CA VAL A 58 -2.10 5.10 -5.07
C VAL A 58 -3.61 5.09 -5.27
N GLY A 59 -4.16 3.98 -5.77
CA GLY A 59 -5.61 3.82 -5.95
C GLY A 59 -6.36 3.94 -4.63
N GLY A 60 -5.88 3.26 -3.58
CA GLY A 60 -6.45 3.34 -2.25
C GLY A 60 -6.41 4.77 -1.68
N GLU A 61 -5.24 5.42 -1.73
CA GLU A 61 -5.07 6.81 -1.26
C GLU A 61 -6.01 7.79 -1.98
N LEU A 62 -6.11 7.68 -3.31
CA LEU A 62 -7.00 8.51 -4.12
C LEU A 62 -8.48 8.28 -3.78
N LEU A 63 -8.89 7.03 -3.60
CA LEU A 63 -10.25 6.69 -3.21
C LEU A 63 -10.58 7.29 -1.84
N ILE A 64 -9.71 7.12 -0.85
CA ILE A 64 -9.92 7.67 0.50
C ILE A 64 -10.05 9.19 0.44
N LYS A 65 -9.12 9.87 -0.24
CA LYS A 65 -9.15 11.33 -0.40
C LYS A 65 -10.45 11.79 -1.04
N ARG A 66 -10.85 11.14 -2.14
CA ARG A 66 -12.08 11.49 -2.87
C ARG A 66 -13.34 11.27 -2.03
N PHE A 67 -13.41 10.19 -1.25
CA PHE A 67 -14.53 9.94 -0.33
C PHE A 67 -14.59 10.96 0.81
N PHE A 68 -13.44 11.31 1.42
CA PHE A 68 -13.38 12.32 2.48
C PHE A 68 -13.71 13.73 1.99
N GLU A 69 -13.20 14.14 0.82
CA GLU A 69 -13.52 15.43 0.21
C GLU A 69 -14.99 15.54 -0.17
N LYS A 70 -15.57 14.48 -0.75
CA LYS A 70 -17.01 14.44 -1.07
C LYS A 70 -17.85 14.59 0.18
N LYS A 71 -17.48 13.91 1.28
CA LYS A 71 -18.18 14.02 2.57
C LYS A 71 -18.10 15.43 3.15
N ARG A 72 -16.93 16.08 3.09
CA ARG A 72 -16.73 17.46 3.57
C ARG A 72 -17.50 18.50 2.75
N ARG A 73 -17.62 18.32 1.43
CA ARG A 73 -18.44 19.21 0.58
C ARG A 73 -19.94 19.09 0.87
N ALA A 74 -20.42 17.90 1.22
CA ALA A 74 -21.82 17.70 1.60
C ALA A 74 -22.16 18.37 2.94
N ASP A 75 -21.22 18.38 3.89
CA ASP A 75 -21.38 19.00 5.22
C ASP A 75 -21.33 20.54 5.16
N ASN A 76 -20.45 21.10 4.33
CA ASN A 76 -20.29 22.55 4.18
C ASN A 76 -21.35 23.24 3.29
N GLY A 77 -22.24 22.49 2.65
CA GLY A 77 -23.32 23.01 1.78
C GLY A 77 -24.63 23.31 2.51
N GLY A 78 -24.68 23.13 3.83
CA GLY A 78 -25.80 23.50 4.69
C GLY A 78 -25.53 24.78 5.46
N ALA A 79 -25.45 25.92 4.76
CA ALA A 79 -25.52 27.26 5.33
C ALA A 79 -26.07 28.21 4.26
#